data_AF-A0A1Q8Q888-F1
#
_entry.id   AF-A0A1Q8Q888-F1
#
_cell.length_a   1.000
_cell.length_b   1.000
_cell.length_c   1.000
_cell.angle_alpha   90.00
_cell.angle_beta   90.00
_cell.angle_gamma   90.00
#
_symmetry.space_group_name_H-M   'P 1'
#
loop_
_entity.id
_entity.type
_entity.pdbx_description
1 polymer ?
#
loop_
_entity_poly.entity_id
_entity_poly.type
_entity_poly.pdbx_seq_one_letter_code
_entity_poly.pdbx_strand_id
1 'polypeptide(L)'
;MEINELKKELAEYKQIVKDLSVPIIPSIVPETILVPITGKLSHERFEMIISKLLTSCYEQEVETVIMDFTAISKNEIVETGILGQSIDNLVSSLQLMGVDTFLVGFTPSFTHELSRTGLKVNKELNTFLTFRSAIQFLMKKKNMSLV
;
A
#
# COMPACT_ATOMS: atom_id res chain seq x y z
N MET A 1 6.91 -20.20 -34.28
CA MET A 1 8.10 -19.47 -33.80
C MET A 1 7.66 -18.07 -33.34
N GLU A 2 7.05 -17.31 -34.24
CA GLU A 2 6.50 -15.96 -34.02
C GLU A 2 5.50 -15.82 -32.85
N ILE A 3 4.56 -16.76 -32.65
CA ILE A 3 3.63 -16.71 -31.49
C ILE A 3 4.38 -16.82 -30.15
N ASN A 4 5.49 -17.56 -30.09
CA ASN A 4 6.25 -17.71 -28.85
C ASN A 4 7.11 -16.48 -28.57
N GLU A 5 7.67 -15.85 -29.61
CA GLU A 5 8.37 -14.56 -29.48
C GLU A 5 7.41 -13.45 -29.03
N LEU A 6 6.23 -13.34 -29.65
CA LEU A 6 5.18 -12.40 -29.24
C LEU A 6 4.73 -12.61 -27.79
N LYS A 7 4.61 -13.86 -27.33
CA LYS A 7 4.29 -14.18 -25.93
C LYS A 7 5.39 -13.74 -24.97
N LYS A 8 6.66 -13.90 -25.36
CA LYS A 8 7.81 -13.48 -24.56
C LYS A 8 7.87 -11.96 -24.46
N GLU A 9 7.74 -11.26 -25.57
CA GLU A 9 7.74 -9.80 -25.63
C GLU A 9 6.57 -9.21 -24.81
N LEU A 10 5.37 -9.81 -24.94
CA LEU A 10 4.22 -9.41 -24.12
C LEU A 10 4.44 -9.64 -22.62
N ALA A 11 5.13 -10.71 -22.24
CA ALA A 11 5.48 -10.97 -20.85
C ALA A 11 6.48 -9.93 -20.32
N GLU A 12 7.48 -9.55 -21.13
CA GLU A 12 8.45 -8.52 -20.81
C GLU A 12 7.78 -7.14 -20.65
N TYR A 13 6.90 -6.73 -21.58
CA TYR A 13 6.13 -5.49 -21.43
C TYR A 13 5.22 -5.50 -20.20
N LYS A 14 4.55 -6.62 -19.92
CA LYS A 14 3.74 -6.76 -18.71
C LYS A 14 4.58 -6.63 -17.45
N GLN A 15 5.80 -7.17 -17.45
CA GLN A 15 6.72 -7.05 -16.32
C GLN A 15 7.19 -5.60 -16.14
N ILE A 16 7.60 -4.93 -17.22
CA ILE A 16 7.97 -3.51 -17.19
C ILE A 16 6.81 -2.65 -16.65
N VAL A 17 5.58 -2.90 -17.11
CA VAL A 17 4.38 -2.21 -16.61
C VAL A 17 4.17 -2.48 -15.12
N LYS A 18 4.32 -3.73 -14.65
CA LYS A 18 4.28 -4.05 -13.21
C LYS A 18 5.38 -3.31 -12.44
N ASP A 19 6.59 -3.22 -13.00
CA ASP A 19 7.73 -2.56 -12.37
C ASP A 19 7.59 -1.03 -12.34
N LEU A 20 6.74 -0.43 -13.17
CA LEU A 20 6.37 0.99 -13.10
C LEU A 20 5.11 1.25 -12.24
N SER A 21 4.39 0.20 -11.83
CA SER A 21 2.98 0.29 -11.39
C SER A 21 2.71 0.69 -9.93
N VAL A 22 3.72 1.05 -9.14
CA VAL A 22 3.53 1.45 -7.74
C VAL A 22 3.82 2.94 -7.62
N PRO A 23 2.80 3.79 -7.75
CA PRO A 23 2.98 5.23 -7.57
C PRO A 23 3.35 5.53 -6.12
N ILE A 24 4.54 6.09 -5.91
CA ILE A 24 4.96 6.67 -4.64
C ILE A 24 4.90 8.18 -4.81
N ILE A 25 4.00 8.82 -4.07
CA ILE A 25 3.69 10.24 -4.23
C ILE A 25 4.15 10.96 -2.95
N PRO A 26 5.09 11.91 -3.04
CA PRO A 26 5.45 12.75 -1.89
C PRO A 26 4.24 13.55 -1.39
N SER A 27 4.05 13.58 -0.07
CA SER A 27 3.00 14.38 0.57
C SER A 27 3.45 15.83 0.76
N ILE A 28 2.49 16.73 0.96
CA ILE A 28 2.76 18.09 1.47
C ILE A 28 3.20 18.10 2.94
N VAL A 29 2.97 17.00 3.66
CA VAL A 29 3.46 16.82 5.03
C VAL A 29 4.90 16.30 4.95
N PRO A 30 5.86 16.90 5.68
CA PRO A 30 7.25 16.48 5.69
C PRO A 30 7.46 14.99 6.01
N GLU A 31 8.49 14.41 5.41
CA GLU A 31 8.89 13.00 5.54
C GLU A 31 7.73 12.01 5.35
N THR A 32 6.74 12.35 4.51
CA THR A 32 5.52 11.56 4.32
C THR A 32 5.30 11.21 2.85
N ILE A 33 4.95 9.96 2.56
CA ILE A 33 4.55 9.51 1.22
C ILE A 33 3.14 8.91 1.19
N LEU A 34 2.49 9.01 0.03
CA LEU A 34 1.21 8.39 -0.29
C LEU A 34 1.42 7.29 -1.34
N VAL A 35 0.85 6.12 -1.09
CA VAL A 35 0.91 4.94 -1.96
C VAL A 35 -0.52 4.48 -2.27
N PRO A 36 -1.12 4.91 -3.39
CA PRO A 36 -2.43 4.44 -3.79
C PRO A 36 -2.36 3.05 -4.42
N ILE A 37 -3.15 2.13 -3.87
CA ILE A 37 -3.29 0.75 -4.34
C ILE A 37 -4.47 0.72 -5.32
N THR A 38 -4.16 0.65 -6.62
CA THR A 38 -5.17 0.71 -7.70
C THR A 38 -5.07 -0.50 -8.61
N GLY A 39 -6.18 -0.94 -9.22
CA GLY A 39 -6.18 -2.10 -10.12
C GLY A 39 -6.00 -3.44 -9.40
N LYS A 40 -5.84 -4.52 -10.17
CA LYS A 40 -5.83 -5.89 -9.61
C LYS A 40 -4.70 -6.11 -8.60
N LEU A 41 -5.06 -6.60 -7.43
CA LEU A 41 -4.17 -6.90 -6.32
C LEU A 41 -4.03 -8.41 -6.17
N SER A 42 -2.93 -8.95 -6.70
CA SER A 42 -2.44 -10.30 -6.42
C SER A 42 -1.38 -10.27 -5.32
N HIS A 43 -1.06 -11.42 -4.74
CA HIS A 43 -0.01 -11.51 -3.74
C HIS A 43 1.36 -11.12 -4.30
N GLU A 44 1.71 -11.62 -5.48
CA GLU A 44 2.95 -11.24 -6.19
C GLU A 44 3.09 -9.72 -6.31
N ARG A 45 2.01 -9.02 -6.72
CA ARG A 45 2.03 -7.56 -6.84
C ARG A 45 2.19 -6.88 -5.49
N PHE A 46 1.57 -7.41 -4.45
CA PHE A 46 1.67 -6.85 -3.10
C PHE A 46 3.09 -7.00 -2.54
N GLU A 47 3.76 -8.13 -2.76
CA GLU A 47 5.18 -8.32 -2.39
C GLU A 47 6.11 -7.35 -3.14
N MET A 48 5.83 -7.08 -4.43
CA MET A 48 6.56 -6.05 -5.18
C MET A 48 6.35 -4.64 -4.59
N ILE A 49 5.13 -4.32 -4.15
CA ILE A 49 4.81 -3.05 -3.47
C ILE A 49 5.61 -2.95 -2.18
N ILE A 50 5.60 -4.01 -1.35
CA ILE A 50 6.34 -4.06 -0.09
C ILE A 50 7.82 -3.79 -0.32
N SER A 51 8.46 -4.52 -1.23
CA SER A 51 9.90 -4.39 -1.50
C SER A 51 10.27 -2.96 -1.93
N LYS A 52 9.50 -2.36 -2.84
CA LYS A 52 9.73 -0.98 -3.29
C LYS A 52 9.52 0.04 -2.17
N LEU A 53 8.48 -0.15 -1.37
CA LEU A 53 8.12 0.76 -0.30
C LEU A 53 9.21 0.80 0.77
N LEU A 54 9.72 -0.35 1.19
CA LEU A 54 10.83 -0.43 2.16
C LEU A 54 12.07 0.28 1.63
N THR A 55 12.46 0.04 0.37
CA THR A 55 13.60 0.72 -0.25
C THR A 55 13.40 2.24 -0.33
N SER A 56 12.25 2.70 -0.84
CA SER A 56 11.97 4.14 -0.94
C SER A 56 11.90 4.83 0.41
N CYS A 57 11.40 4.16 1.46
CA CYS A 57 11.39 4.74 2.80
C CYS A 57 12.80 5.01 3.32
N TYR A 58 13.73 4.08 3.07
CA TYR A 58 15.13 4.25 3.44
C TYR A 58 15.82 5.34 2.62
N GLU A 59 15.67 5.32 1.29
CA GLU A 59 16.36 6.26 0.39
C GLU A 59 15.89 7.72 0.52
N GLN A 60 14.63 7.93 0.89
CA GLN A 60 14.02 9.27 0.97
C GLN A 60 13.80 9.75 2.41
N GLU A 61 14.35 9.05 3.40
CA GLU A 61 14.22 9.38 4.83
C GLU A 61 12.75 9.57 5.26
N VAL A 62 11.88 8.67 4.81
CA VAL A 62 10.44 8.71 5.09
C VAL A 62 10.17 8.28 6.52
N GLU A 63 9.41 9.09 7.25
CA GLU A 63 8.92 8.77 8.61
C GLU A 63 7.46 8.30 8.61
N THR A 64 6.69 8.61 7.57
CA THR A 64 5.27 8.24 7.50
C THR A 64 4.85 7.76 6.11
N VAL A 65 4.19 6.61 6.06
CA VAL A 65 3.57 6.06 4.85
C VAL A 65 2.06 6.07 4.99
N ILE A 66 1.37 6.59 3.98
CA ILE A 66 -0.08 6.49 3.85
C ILE A 66 -0.40 5.56 2.69
N MET A 67 -0.97 4.39 2.96
CA MET A 67 -1.44 3.47 1.92
C MET A 67 -2.94 3.64 1.69
N ASP A 68 -3.33 3.93 0.45
CA ASP A 68 -4.71 4.19 0.07
C ASP A 68 -5.33 3.02 -0.70
N PHE A 69 -6.36 2.41 -0.11
CA PHE A 69 -7.08 1.26 -0.65
C PHE A 69 -8.47 1.62 -1.17
N THR A 70 -8.78 2.91 -1.36
CA THR A 70 -10.11 3.37 -1.86
C THR A 70 -10.52 2.70 -3.17
N ALA A 71 -9.56 2.33 -4.01
CA ALA A 71 -9.80 1.68 -5.29
C ALA A 71 -9.84 0.13 -5.23
N ILE A 72 -9.70 -0.48 -4.04
CA ILE A 72 -9.68 -1.94 -3.86
C ILE A 72 -11.01 -2.45 -3.33
N SER A 73 -11.71 -3.20 -4.17
CA SER A 73 -12.92 -3.96 -3.83
C SER A 73 -12.73 -5.44 -4.13
N LYS A 74 -13.80 -6.23 -3.98
CA LYS A 74 -13.81 -7.68 -4.28
C LYS A 74 -13.33 -8.01 -5.70
N ASN A 75 -13.57 -7.13 -6.69
CA ASN A 75 -13.23 -7.40 -8.10
C ASN A 75 -11.74 -7.27 -8.39
N GLU A 76 -11.04 -6.47 -7.58
CA GLU A 76 -9.62 -6.22 -7.73
C GLU A 76 -8.79 -7.28 -7.01
N ILE A 77 -9.35 -7.97 -6.01
CA ILE A 77 -8.66 -9.03 -5.26
C ILE A 77 -8.59 -10.30 -6.11
N VAL A 78 -7.37 -10.73 -6.44
CA VAL A 78 -7.15 -11.93 -7.27
C VAL A 78 -7.12 -13.19 -6.39
N GLU A 79 -6.35 -13.13 -5.30
CA GLU A 79 -6.11 -14.25 -4.39
C GLU A 79 -6.60 -13.88 -2.99
N THR A 80 -7.69 -14.50 -2.57
CA THR A 80 -8.26 -14.34 -1.23
C THR A 80 -7.53 -15.26 -0.25
N GLY A 81 -7.12 -14.76 0.93
CA GLY A 81 -6.55 -15.62 1.98
C GLY A 81 -5.28 -15.11 2.64
N ILE A 82 -4.41 -14.41 1.89
CA ILE A 82 -3.05 -14.07 2.35
C ILE A 82 -2.79 -12.57 2.48
N LEU A 83 -3.67 -11.72 1.93
CA LEU A 83 -3.50 -10.27 1.96
C LEU A 83 -3.48 -9.70 3.38
N GLY A 84 -4.30 -10.21 4.31
CA GLY A 84 -4.30 -9.77 5.70
C GLY A 84 -2.93 -9.96 6.36
N GLN A 85 -2.35 -11.15 6.24
CA GLN A 85 -1.01 -11.44 6.79
C GLN A 85 0.09 -10.62 6.10
N SER A 86 0.02 -10.42 4.79
CA SER A 86 1.00 -9.58 4.09
C SER A 86 0.93 -8.11 4.54
N ILE A 87 -0.28 -7.58 4.79
CA ILE A 87 -0.44 -6.21 5.33
C ILE A 87 0.15 -6.13 6.74
N ASP A 88 -0.15 -7.10 7.62
CA ASP A 88 0.43 -7.14 8.97
C ASP A 88 1.96 -7.19 8.92
N ASN A 89 2.52 -8.00 8.03
CA ASN A 89 3.98 -8.10 7.86
C ASN A 89 4.57 -6.77 7.39
N LEU A 90 3.94 -6.11 6.41
CA LEU A 90 4.38 -4.81 5.91
C LEU A 90 4.38 -3.76 7.01
N VAL A 91 3.28 -3.63 7.75
CA VAL A 91 3.16 -2.68 8.86
C VAL A 91 4.25 -2.96 9.90
N SER A 92 4.47 -4.23 10.26
CA SER A 92 5.51 -4.62 11.20
C SER A 92 6.92 -4.27 10.70
N SER A 93 7.21 -4.52 9.42
CA SER A 93 8.49 -4.19 8.80
C SER A 93 8.76 -2.67 8.78
N LEU A 94 7.75 -1.87 8.43
CA LEU A 94 7.85 -0.40 8.46
C LEU A 94 8.03 0.12 9.89
N GLN A 95 7.31 -0.45 10.86
CA GLN A 95 7.47 -0.10 12.27
C GLN A 95 8.88 -0.42 12.79
N LEU A 96 9.49 -1.53 12.38
CA LEU A 96 10.89 -1.86 12.69
C LEU A 96 11.88 -0.85 12.09
N MET A 97 11.54 -0.22 10.97
CA MET A 97 12.29 0.88 10.37
C MET A 97 12.01 2.25 11.02
N GLY A 98 11.11 2.31 12.02
CA GLY A 98 10.69 3.56 12.64
C GLY A 98 9.69 4.37 11.81
N VAL A 99 9.05 3.75 10.82
CA VAL A 99 8.13 4.41 9.89
C VAL A 99 6.68 4.18 10.32
N ASP A 100 5.96 5.26 10.61
CA ASP A 100 4.53 5.23 10.91
C ASP A 100 3.74 4.83 9.65
N THR A 101 2.84 3.85 9.78
CA THR A 101 2.01 3.38 8.65
C THR A 101 0.55 3.67 8.87
N PHE A 102 -0.07 4.42 7.95
CA PHE A 102 -1.48 4.79 7.97
C PHE A 102 -2.20 4.08 6.83
N LEU A 103 -3.19 3.24 7.14
CA LEU A 103 -4.00 2.55 6.13
C LEU A 103 -5.32 3.30 5.95
N VAL A 104 -5.66 3.66 4.72
CA VAL A 104 -6.85 4.45 4.44
C VAL A 104 -7.75 3.82 3.40
N GLY A 105 -9.05 4.13 3.48
CA GLY A 105 -9.97 3.85 2.37
C GLY A 105 -10.34 2.39 2.19
N PHE A 106 -10.22 1.54 3.21
CA PHE A 106 -10.71 0.16 3.12
C PHE A 106 -12.21 0.15 2.79
N THR A 107 -12.57 -0.47 1.66
CA THR A 107 -13.97 -0.66 1.28
C THR A 107 -14.61 -1.73 2.16
N PRO A 108 -15.94 -1.70 2.39
CA PRO A 108 -16.61 -2.72 3.21
C PRO A 108 -16.32 -4.16 2.77
N SER A 109 -16.26 -4.39 1.45
CA SER A 109 -15.93 -5.70 0.89
C SER A 109 -14.51 -6.15 1.24
N PHE A 110 -13.56 -5.22 1.22
CA PHE A 110 -12.17 -5.51 1.53
C PHE A 110 -11.95 -5.66 3.04
N THR A 111 -12.59 -4.82 3.87
CA THR A 111 -12.59 -4.97 5.33
C THR A 111 -13.11 -6.34 5.76
N HIS A 112 -14.21 -6.81 5.16
CA HIS A 112 -14.75 -8.13 5.45
C HIS A 112 -13.74 -9.24 5.10
N GLU A 113 -13.06 -9.13 3.95
CA GLU A 113 -12.03 -10.08 3.55
C GLU A 113 -10.80 -10.07 4.48
N LEU A 114 -10.33 -8.88 4.89
CA LEU A 114 -9.22 -8.74 5.83
C LEU A 114 -9.56 -9.32 7.21
N SER A 115 -10.79 -9.13 7.68
CA SER A 115 -11.26 -9.68 8.96
C SER A 115 -11.25 -11.22 8.98
N ARG A 116 -11.49 -11.86 7.81
CA ARG A 116 -11.48 -13.32 7.66
C ARG A 116 -10.05 -13.88 7.58
N THR A 117 -9.14 -13.11 7.00
CA THR A 117 -7.76 -13.55 6.69
C THR A 117 -6.75 -13.23 7.79
N GLY A 118 -7.24 -12.72 8.92
CA GLY A 118 -6.47 -12.64 10.16
C GLY A 118 -5.63 -11.37 10.32
N LEU A 119 -5.94 -10.29 9.60
CA LEU A 119 -5.37 -8.97 9.90
C LEU A 119 -5.62 -8.67 11.38
N LYS A 120 -4.56 -8.64 12.18
CA LYS A 120 -4.67 -8.38 13.61
C LYS A 120 -4.85 -6.89 13.80
N VAL A 121 -6.10 -6.46 13.94
CA VAL A 121 -6.44 -5.11 14.38
C VAL A 121 -5.97 -4.94 15.83
N ASN A 122 -4.68 -4.65 16.00
CA ASN A 122 -4.09 -4.26 17.27
C ASN A 122 -4.26 -2.75 17.45
N LYS A 123 -3.99 -2.24 18.66
CA LYS A 123 -4.09 -0.80 18.96
C LYS A 123 -3.08 0.07 18.20
N GLU A 124 -2.13 -0.54 17.50
CA GLU A 124 -1.03 0.14 16.80
C GLU A 124 -1.35 0.39 15.32
N LEU A 125 -2.41 -0.25 14.80
CA LEU A 125 -2.87 -0.08 13.42
C LEU A 125 -3.61 1.26 13.25
N ASN A 126 -2.91 2.24 12.69
CA ASN A 126 -3.50 3.53 12.34
C ASN A 126 -4.35 3.40 11.07
N THR A 127 -5.66 3.25 11.25
CA THR A 127 -6.62 3.14 10.13
C THR A 127 -7.55 4.34 10.07
N PHE A 128 -7.85 4.81 8.86
CA PHE A 128 -8.75 5.94 8.63
C PHE A 128 -9.71 5.65 7.48
N LEU A 129 -10.92 6.18 7.56
CA LEU A 129 -11.89 6.02 6.47
C LEU A 129 -11.43 6.72 5.18
N THR A 130 -10.73 7.84 5.29
CA THR A 130 -10.30 8.66 4.14
C THR A 130 -8.88 9.18 4.32
N PHE A 131 -8.18 9.42 3.20
CA PHE A 131 -6.90 10.14 3.17
C PHE A 131 -6.97 11.49 3.90
N ARG A 132 -8.08 12.23 3.74
CA ARG A 132 -8.30 13.52 4.40
C ARG A 132 -8.22 13.38 5.92
N SER A 133 -8.91 12.39 6.49
CA SER A 133 -8.91 12.16 7.95
C SER A 133 -7.51 11.77 8.46
N ALA A 134 -6.79 10.96 7.68
CA ALA A 134 -5.42 10.55 7.99
C ALA A 134 -4.45 11.74 8.02
N ILE A 135 -4.50 12.61 7.00
CA ILE A 135 -3.68 13.83 6.94
C ILE A 135 -4.03 14.80 8.07
N GLN A 136 -5.32 15.02 8.35
CA GLN A 136 -5.72 15.89 9.45
C GLN A 136 -5.19 15.39 10.81
N PHE A 137 -5.18 14.07 11.02
CA PHE A 137 -4.57 13.48 12.20
C PHE A 137 -3.05 13.66 12.21
N LEU A 138 -2.37 13.37 11.10
CA LEU A 138 -0.91 13.49 10.98
C LEU A 138 -0.44 14.92 11.20
N MET A 139 -1.10 15.91 10.59
CA MET A 139 -0.78 17.32 10.76
C MET A 139 -0.89 17.74 12.23
N LYS A 140 -1.95 17.32 12.93
CA LYS A 140 -2.09 17.56 14.37
C LYS A 140 -0.97 16.89 15.17
N LYS A 141 -0.61 15.64 14.84
CA LYS A 141 0.51 14.90 15.47
C LYS A 141 1.85 15.62 15.28
N LYS A 142 2.10 16.20 14.10
CA LYS A 142 3.30 17.00 13.78
C LYS A 142 3.18 18.49 14.17
N ASN A 143 2.17 18.89 14.95
CA ASN A 143 1.91 20.30 15.34
C ASN A 143 1.80 21.29 14.16
N MET A 144 1.29 20.83 13.01
CA MET A 144 1.04 21.63 11.83
C MET A 144 -0.43 22.09 11.79
N SER A 145 -0.67 23.34 11.38
CA SER A 145 -2.03 23.87 11.16
C SER A 145 -2.44 23.72 9.69
N LEU A 146 -3.73 23.44 9.41
CA LEU A 146 -4.27 23.66 8.07
C LEU A 146 -4.27 25.17 7.81
N VAL A 147 -3.50 25.60 6.82
CA VAL A 147 -3.60 26.95 6.26
C VAL A 147 -4.82 27.01 5.33
#